data_AF-A0A5D2ZNG8-F1
#
_entry.id   AF-A0A5D2ZNG8-F1
#
_cell.length_a   1.000
_cell.length_b   1.000
_cell.length_c   1.000
_cell.angle_alpha   90.00
_cell.angle_beta   90.00
_cell.angle_gamma   90.00
#
_symmetry.space_group_name_H-M   'P 1'
#
loop_
_entity.id
_entity.type
_entity.pdbx_description
1 polymer ?
#
loop_
_entity_poly.entity_id
_entity_poly.type
_entity_poly.pdbx_seq_one_letter_code
_entity_poly.pdbx_strand_id
1 'polypeptide(L)'
;MYRAPFPAQLSVFDRRVIDNNATDVRVYQVWKGSNKFFLGGRVIFGPDVRSIFLTISLIVIPVLLFCAFVSRRIIYAFDKHLGKLIIFILILLTVYDLILLLLTSGRDPGIIPRNSHPPELEEDGSTMSTDWLGSQSSAGVPNLPPTKDVVVNGVIVKVKYCQTCMLYRPPRCSHCSICNNCVERFDHHCPWVGQCIGKRNYRFFFMFVSSTTILCLYVFVFSWVTIKKIMAEYDCNLWSAFLKSPVSGILILYTFMTAWFVGGLTVFHLYLICTNQTTYENFRYRYDSKRNPYNRGCVHNVCEVFLSKIPKSKSNFREMVKVDSSSLFGSTMSLARPMSPNIGKKSFDIETGKRQAVVAEDFEDIHSQIDSVGGLERCGTQPRHIIQCENSNWEISPNISVMSAEFAIEQGFKDREKVCKKGH
;
A
#
# COMPACT_ATOMS: atom_id res chain seq x y z
N MET A 1 -30.46 -17.73 -60.32
CA MET A 1 -29.89 -16.78 -59.34
C MET A 1 -29.09 -17.55 -58.30
N TYR A 2 -27.78 -17.27 -58.26
CA TYR A 2 -26.81 -17.35 -57.17
C TYR A 2 -26.81 -18.57 -56.21
N ARG A 3 -25.90 -19.52 -56.46
CA ARG A 3 -25.19 -20.24 -55.39
C ARG A 3 -24.01 -19.38 -54.93
N ALA A 4 -23.96 -19.05 -53.64
CA ALA A 4 -22.82 -18.36 -53.04
C ALA A 4 -21.59 -19.30 -53.01
N PRO A 5 -20.37 -18.82 -53.29
CA PRO A 5 -19.18 -19.63 -53.16
C PRO A 5 -18.75 -19.73 -51.69
N PHE A 6 -18.30 -20.94 -51.29
CA PHE A 6 -17.62 -21.21 -50.03
C PHE A 6 -16.40 -20.30 -49.84
N PRO A 7 -16.06 -19.88 -48.60
CA PRO A 7 -14.88 -19.05 -48.36
C PRO A 7 -13.61 -19.82 -48.71
N ALA A 8 -12.75 -19.17 -49.51
CA ALA A 8 -11.45 -19.71 -49.91
C ALA A 8 -10.59 -20.04 -48.68
N GLN A 9 -10.08 -21.27 -48.63
CA GLN A 9 -9.05 -21.65 -47.67
C GLN A 9 -7.80 -20.80 -47.92
N LEU A 10 -7.39 -20.03 -46.91
CA LEU A 10 -6.13 -19.28 -46.89
C LEU A 10 -4.96 -20.16 -47.33
N SER A 11 -4.25 -19.71 -48.35
CA SER A 11 -3.13 -20.42 -48.94
C SER A 11 -1.99 -20.59 -47.93
N VAL A 12 -1.22 -21.68 -48.04
CA VAL A 12 -0.02 -21.94 -47.21
C VAL A 12 1.04 -20.84 -47.38
N PHE A 13 0.94 -20.03 -48.44
CA PHE A 13 1.80 -18.88 -48.70
C PHE A 13 1.43 -17.68 -47.82
N ASP A 14 0.15 -17.39 -47.63
CA ASP A 14 -0.32 -16.32 -46.75
C ASP A 14 0.04 -16.58 -45.28
N ARG A 15 -0.02 -17.83 -44.84
CA ARG A 15 0.46 -18.24 -43.50
C ARG A 15 1.96 -17.98 -43.32
N ARG A 16 2.77 -18.24 -44.35
CA ARG A 16 4.23 -17.98 -44.34
C ARG A 16 4.57 -16.49 -44.38
N VAL A 17 3.78 -15.67 -45.06
CA VAL A 17 4.00 -14.21 -45.11
C VAL A 17 3.63 -13.55 -43.78
N ILE A 18 2.61 -14.05 -43.06
CA ILE A 18 2.26 -13.57 -41.71
C ILE A 18 3.34 -13.95 -40.68
N ASP A 19 3.88 -15.18 -40.73
CA ASP A 19 4.95 -15.62 -39.83
C ASP A 19 6.28 -14.86 -40.03
N ASN A 20 6.54 -14.33 -41.23
CA ASN A 20 7.78 -13.61 -41.55
C ASN A 20 7.86 -12.19 -40.95
N ASN A 21 6.78 -11.68 -40.35
CA ASN A 21 6.73 -10.33 -39.79
C ASN A 21 6.57 -10.31 -38.26
N ALA A 22 6.67 -11.46 -37.58
CA ALA A 22 6.66 -11.54 -36.13
C ALA A 22 8.08 -11.34 -35.59
N THR A 23 8.29 -10.27 -34.82
CA THR A 23 9.57 -10.08 -34.11
C THR A 23 9.48 -10.72 -32.74
N ASP A 24 10.50 -11.50 -32.42
CA ASP A 24 10.68 -12.10 -31.09
C ASP A 24 11.18 -11.02 -30.11
N VAL A 25 10.33 -10.63 -29.16
CA VAL A 25 10.66 -9.62 -28.13
C VAL A 25 10.45 -10.17 -26.73
N ARG A 26 11.09 -9.59 -25.72
CA ARG A 26 10.91 -10.01 -24.32
C ARG A 26 9.67 -9.35 -23.73
N VAL A 27 8.96 -10.06 -22.84
CA VAL A 27 7.73 -9.55 -22.18
C VAL A 27 7.94 -8.16 -21.55
N TYR A 28 9.07 -7.91 -20.90
CA TYR A 28 9.33 -6.60 -20.27
C TYR A 28 9.41 -5.43 -21.26
N GLN A 29 9.71 -5.69 -22.53
CA GLN A 29 9.82 -4.65 -23.58
C GLN A 29 8.45 -4.22 -24.10
N VAL A 30 7.46 -5.12 -24.03
CA VAL A 30 6.07 -4.90 -24.45
C VAL A 30 5.10 -4.87 -23.27
N TRP A 31 5.64 -4.56 -22.08
CA TRP A 31 4.88 -4.53 -20.84
C TRP A 31 3.85 -3.40 -20.85
N LYS A 32 2.56 -3.73 -20.64
CA LYS A 32 1.45 -2.76 -20.68
C LYS A 32 1.31 -1.89 -19.42
N GLY A 33 1.94 -2.27 -18.31
CA GLY A 33 1.89 -1.50 -17.06
C GLY A 33 2.91 -0.35 -17.04
N SER A 34 2.81 0.53 -16.04
CA SER A 34 3.67 1.72 -15.90
C SER A 34 5.03 1.42 -15.25
N ASN A 35 5.45 0.16 -15.21
CA ASN A 35 6.67 -0.27 -14.55
C ASN A 35 7.92 0.07 -15.36
N LYS A 36 9.03 0.24 -14.64
CA LYS A 36 10.36 0.46 -15.24
C LYS A 36 11.23 -0.76 -15.00
N PHE A 37 11.76 -1.32 -16.09
CA PHE A 37 12.61 -2.51 -16.05
C PHE A 37 14.08 -2.14 -16.22
N PHE A 38 14.95 -2.78 -15.45
CA PHE A 38 16.39 -2.61 -15.51
C PHE A 38 17.09 -3.97 -15.60
N LEU A 39 18.37 -3.94 -15.99
CA LEU A 39 19.22 -5.14 -16.11
C LEU A 39 18.61 -6.23 -16.99
N GLY A 40 18.04 -5.83 -18.14
CA GLY A 40 17.39 -6.76 -19.08
C GLY A 40 16.17 -7.48 -18.49
N GLY A 41 15.36 -6.77 -17.70
CA GLY A 41 14.13 -7.29 -17.10
C GLY A 41 14.32 -8.10 -15.82
N ARG A 42 15.51 -8.07 -15.20
CA ARG A 42 15.78 -8.76 -13.91
C ARG A 42 15.25 -7.98 -12.72
N VAL A 43 15.14 -6.66 -12.85
CA VAL A 43 14.72 -5.74 -11.79
C VAL A 43 13.54 -4.93 -12.32
N ILE A 44 12.51 -4.78 -11.50
CA ILE A 44 11.28 -4.07 -11.85
C ILE A 44 10.96 -3.05 -10.76
N PHE A 45 10.81 -1.80 -11.15
CA PHE A 45 10.39 -0.70 -10.29
C PHE A 45 9.01 -0.20 -10.70
N GLY A 46 8.36 0.54 -9.81
CA GLY A 46 7.16 1.30 -10.17
C GLY A 46 7.52 2.56 -10.99
N PRO A 47 6.50 3.32 -11.43
CA PRO A 47 6.71 4.52 -12.23
C PRO A 47 7.51 5.59 -11.47
N ASP A 48 7.38 5.62 -10.14
CA ASP A 48 7.94 6.63 -9.25
C ASP A 48 9.39 6.34 -8.81
N VAL A 49 10.12 5.43 -9.48
CA VAL A 49 11.49 5.01 -9.12
C VAL A 49 12.47 6.15 -8.74
N ARG A 50 12.27 7.36 -9.26
CA ARG A 50 13.11 8.53 -8.95
C ARG A 50 13.01 8.95 -7.48
N SER A 51 11.89 8.68 -6.81
CA SER A 51 11.71 8.98 -5.39
C SER A 51 12.67 8.19 -4.49
N ILE A 52 13.19 7.06 -4.96
CA ILE A 52 14.17 6.25 -4.21
C ILE A 52 15.43 7.07 -3.92
N PHE A 53 15.85 7.95 -4.82
CA PHE A 53 17.01 8.83 -4.58
C PHE A 53 16.78 9.74 -3.38
N LEU A 54 15.57 10.29 -3.22
CA LEU A 54 15.20 11.10 -2.07
C LEU A 54 15.27 10.27 -0.79
N THR A 55 14.70 9.07 -0.79
CA THR A 55 14.72 8.17 0.38
C THR A 55 16.15 7.76 0.76
N ILE A 56 17.01 7.43 -0.21
CA ILE A 56 18.43 7.15 0.02
C ILE A 56 19.12 8.37 0.64
N SER A 57 18.87 9.59 0.12
CA SER A 57 19.45 10.81 0.69
C SER A 57 19.01 11.06 2.13
N LEU A 58 17.72 10.83 2.45
CA LEU A 58 17.18 10.97 3.81
C LEU A 58 17.79 9.96 4.81
N ILE A 59 18.29 8.82 4.34
CA ILE A 59 18.98 7.82 5.18
C ILE A 59 20.47 8.13 5.28
N VAL A 60 21.14 8.34 4.14
CA VAL A 60 22.60 8.42 4.06
C VAL A 60 23.14 9.73 4.62
N ILE A 61 22.50 10.88 4.35
CA ILE A 61 23.01 12.18 4.80
C ILE A 61 23.12 12.27 6.34
N PRO A 62 22.09 11.93 7.13
CA PRO A 62 22.20 11.92 8.59
C PRO A 62 23.29 10.98 9.11
N VAL A 63 23.45 9.81 8.49
CA VAL A 63 24.50 8.85 8.85
C VAL A 63 25.89 9.43 8.55
N LEU A 64 26.08 10.06 7.39
CA LEU A 64 27.35 10.71 7.04
C LEU A 64 27.67 11.86 8.01
N LEU A 65 26.68 12.67 8.38
CA LEU A 65 26.85 13.73 9.37
C LEU A 65 27.23 13.16 10.75
N PHE A 66 26.58 12.07 11.17
CA PHE A 66 26.92 11.37 12.40
C PHE A 66 28.37 10.83 12.34
N CYS A 67 28.75 10.18 11.24
CA CYS A 67 30.09 9.67 11.03
C CYS A 67 31.15 10.78 10.99
N ALA A 68 30.85 11.95 10.43
CA ALA A 68 31.80 13.05 10.34
C ALA A 68 31.99 13.79 11.67
N PHE A 69 30.90 14.07 12.39
CA PHE A 69 30.91 15.01 13.52
C PHE A 69 30.71 14.37 14.89
N VAL A 70 30.09 13.20 14.96
CA VAL A 70 29.74 12.54 16.24
C VAL A 70 30.68 11.36 16.53
N SER A 71 31.10 10.63 15.49
CA SER A 71 31.87 9.37 15.64
C SER A 71 33.18 9.53 16.43
N ARG A 72 33.95 10.59 16.16
CA ARG A 72 35.24 10.82 16.82
C ARG A 72 35.06 10.94 18.33
N ARG A 73 34.07 11.73 18.77
CA ARG A 73 33.77 11.90 20.20
C ARG A 73 33.34 10.59 20.84
N ILE A 74 32.51 9.79 20.17
CA ILE A 74 32.12 8.46 20.66
C ILE A 74 33.36 7.55 20.80
N ILE A 75 34.26 7.53 19.81
CA ILE A 75 35.46 6.69 19.85
C ILE A 75 36.39 7.05 21.02
N TYR A 76 36.49 8.33 21.38
CA TYR A 76 37.28 8.78 22.52
C TYR A 76 36.53 8.67 23.87
N ALA A 77 35.21 8.78 23.86
CA ALA A 77 34.38 8.75 25.07
C ALA A 77 34.16 7.34 25.64
N PHE A 78 34.28 6.32 24.80
CA PHE A 78 34.25 4.91 25.15
C PHE A 78 35.64 4.29 24.96
N ASP A 79 35.83 3.06 25.44
CA ASP A 79 37.02 2.28 25.07
C ASP A 79 37.19 2.26 23.53
N LYS A 80 38.44 2.34 23.06
CA LYS A 80 38.75 2.47 21.62
C LYS A 80 38.14 1.34 20.79
N HIS A 81 38.05 0.13 21.34
CA HIS A 81 37.42 -1.00 20.63
C HIS A 81 35.90 -0.87 20.62
N LEU A 82 35.30 -0.52 21.76
CA LEU A 82 33.85 -0.34 21.88
C LEU A 82 33.34 0.81 21.00
N GLY A 83 34.03 1.95 21.00
CA GLY A 83 33.69 3.09 20.16
C GLY A 83 33.74 2.77 18.67
N LYS A 84 34.75 2.02 18.21
CA LYS A 84 34.82 1.54 16.83
C LYS A 84 33.70 0.54 16.50
N LEU A 85 33.35 -0.34 17.45
CA LEU A 85 32.25 -1.29 17.28
C LEU A 85 30.90 -0.59 17.10
N ILE A 86 30.64 0.48 17.86
CA ILE A 86 29.45 1.32 17.71
C ILE A 86 29.36 1.85 16.27
N ILE A 87 30.42 2.46 15.76
CA ILE A 87 30.42 3.00 14.39
C ILE A 87 30.29 1.88 13.35
N PHE A 88 30.92 0.74 13.57
CA PHE A 88 30.79 -0.41 12.68
C PHE A 88 29.35 -0.93 12.60
N ILE A 89 28.66 -1.06 13.73
CA ILE A 89 27.25 -1.47 13.79
C ILE A 89 26.36 -0.47 13.05
N LEU A 90 26.60 0.84 13.21
CA LEU A 90 25.87 1.88 12.47
C LEU A 90 25.98 1.69 10.95
N ILE A 91 27.20 1.46 10.45
CA ILE A 91 27.43 1.26 9.01
C ILE A 91 26.77 -0.03 8.53
N LEU A 92 26.88 -1.13 9.28
CA LEU A 92 26.19 -2.38 8.94
C LEU A 92 24.67 -2.22 8.88
N LEU A 93 24.09 -1.54 9.86
CA LEU A 93 22.65 -1.28 9.90
C LEU A 93 22.22 -0.41 8.72
N THR A 94 23.01 0.60 8.36
CA THR A 94 22.74 1.46 7.19
C THR A 94 22.79 0.67 5.89
N VAL A 95 23.80 -0.17 5.70
CA VAL A 95 23.91 -1.04 4.51
C VAL A 95 22.74 -2.02 4.43
N TYR A 96 22.36 -2.62 5.55
CA TYR A 96 21.20 -3.51 5.65
C TYR A 96 19.90 -2.80 5.24
N ASP A 97 19.68 -1.59 5.76
CA ASP A 97 18.50 -0.77 5.45
C ASP A 97 18.42 -0.42 3.96
N LEU A 98 19.54 -0.01 3.35
CA LEU A 98 19.62 0.27 1.90
C LEU A 98 19.38 -0.98 1.04
N ILE A 99 19.88 -2.14 1.45
CA ILE A 99 19.59 -3.42 0.76
C ILE A 99 18.09 -3.71 0.81
N LEU A 100 17.45 -3.55 1.97
CA LEU A 100 16.01 -3.77 2.12
C LEU A 100 15.17 -2.79 1.29
N LEU A 101 15.57 -1.52 1.21
CA LEU A 101 14.94 -0.54 0.33
C LEU A 101 15.00 -0.99 -1.13
N LEU A 102 16.15 -1.46 -1.60
CA LEU A 102 16.33 -1.96 -2.98
C LEU A 102 15.53 -3.25 -3.23
N LEU A 103 15.49 -4.17 -2.26
CA LEU A 103 14.69 -5.40 -2.35
C LEU A 103 13.18 -5.13 -2.34
N THR A 104 12.75 -4.07 -1.67
CA THR A 104 11.35 -3.65 -1.63
C THR A 104 10.94 -2.97 -2.93
N SER A 105 11.76 -2.05 -3.44
CA SER A 105 11.47 -1.20 -4.60
C SER A 105 11.69 -1.90 -5.94
N GLY A 106 12.78 -2.67 -6.08
CA GLY A 106 13.23 -3.29 -7.33
C GLY A 106 12.68 -4.69 -7.59
N ARG A 107 11.66 -5.12 -6.83
CA ARG A 107 11.08 -6.46 -6.92
C ARG A 107 9.64 -6.39 -7.43
N ASP A 108 9.26 -7.40 -8.21
CA ASP A 108 7.85 -7.64 -8.54
C ASP A 108 7.03 -7.79 -7.26
N PRO A 109 6.06 -6.91 -6.97
CA PRO A 109 5.27 -6.93 -5.74
C PRO A 109 4.25 -8.07 -5.70
N GLY A 110 3.98 -8.75 -6.82
CA GLY A 110 2.93 -9.76 -6.95
C GLY A 110 1.99 -9.43 -8.10
N ILE A 111 2.51 -8.93 -9.22
CA ILE A 111 1.68 -8.54 -10.35
C ILE A 111 0.97 -9.77 -10.93
N ILE A 112 -0.33 -9.63 -11.15
CA ILE A 112 -1.16 -10.62 -11.82
C ILE A 112 -1.14 -10.31 -13.32
N PRO A 113 -0.75 -11.28 -14.18
CA PRO A 113 -0.80 -11.12 -15.63
C PRO A 113 -2.20 -10.70 -16.08
N ARG A 114 -2.24 -9.84 -17.10
CA ARG A 114 -3.49 -9.46 -17.75
C ARG A 114 -3.97 -10.64 -18.59
N ASN A 115 -5.28 -10.87 -18.63
CA ASN A 115 -5.83 -11.82 -19.59
C ASN A 115 -5.80 -11.22 -20.99
N SER A 116 -5.76 -12.07 -22.01
CA SER A 116 -5.86 -11.65 -23.42
C SER A 116 -7.30 -11.35 -23.83
N HIS A 117 -8.27 -11.97 -23.16
CA HIS A 117 -9.70 -11.79 -23.35
C HIS A 117 -10.39 -11.81 -21.97
N PRO A 118 -11.57 -11.20 -21.86
CA PRO A 118 -12.39 -11.31 -20.65
C PRO A 118 -12.66 -12.78 -20.28
N PRO A 119 -12.80 -13.13 -18.99
CA PRO A 119 -13.16 -14.47 -18.58
C PRO A 119 -14.52 -14.86 -19.18
N GLU A 120 -14.66 -16.11 -19.60
CA GLU A 120 -15.97 -16.65 -19.98
C GLU A 120 -16.86 -16.73 -18.73
N LEU A 121 -18.15 -16.47 -18.92
CA LEU A 121 -19.15 -16.69 -17.87
C LEU A 121 -19.34 -18.20 -17.76
N GLU A 122 -18.91 -18.79 -16.65
CA GLU A 122 -19.30 -20.17 -16.32
C GLU A 122 -20.82 -20.16 -16.10
N GLU A 123 -21.56 -20.87 -16.95
CA GLU A 123 -23.00 -21.15 -16.78
C GLU A 123 -23.21 -22.13 -15.61
N ASP A 124 -22.72 -21.78 -14.42
CA ASP A 124 -23.02 -22.53 -13.22
C ASP A 124 -24.44 -22.18 -12.79
N GLY A 125 -25.35 -23.14 -12.99
CA GLY A 125 -26.79 -23.06 -12.74
C GLY A 125 -27.22 -22.87 -11.27
N SER A 126 -26.61 -21.92 -10.57
CA SER A 126 -27.03 -21.46 -9.25
C SER A 126 -27.48 -20.00 -9.33
N THR A 127 -28.80 -19.84 -9.48
CA THR A 127 -29.60 -18.66 -9.09
C THR A 127 -29.04 -17.29 -9.51
N MET A 128 -29.11 -16.98 -10.80
CA MET A 128 -29.16 -15.60 -11.25
C MET A 128 -30.51 -14.99 -10.87
N SER A 129 -30.48 -13.93 -10.07
CA SER A 129 -31.62 -13.00 -9.92
C SER A 129 -31.86 -12.30 -11.26
N THR A 130 -33.10 -12.39 -11.73
CA THR A 130 -33.59 -12.06 -13.09
C THR A 130 -33.64 -10.58 -13.46
N ASP A 131 -33.00 -9.67 -12.74
CA ASP A 131 -33.31 -8.23 -12.85
C ASP A 131 -32.30 -7.37 -13.64
N TRP A 132 -31.29 -7.96 -14.29
CA TRP A 132 -30.25 -7.20 -15.01
C TRP A 132 -30.38 -7.18 -16.54
N LEU A 133 -31.52 -7.58 -17.10
CA LEU A 133 -31.77 -7.55 -18.55
C LEU A 133 -32.43 -6.23 -18.95
N GLY A 134 -31.69 -5.12 -18.93
CA GLY A 134 -32.30 -3.82 -19.19
C GLY A 134 -31.35 -2.64 -19.35
N SER A 135 -30.23 -2.76 -20.06
CA SER A 135 -29.61 -1.56 -20.66
C SER A 135 -28.76 -1.90 -21.89
N GLN A 136 -28.79 -0.98 -22.83
CA GLN A 136 -28.60 -1.18 -24.27
C GLN A 136 -27.17 -1.55 -24.69
N SER A 137 -27.16 -2.37 -25.74
CA SER A 137 -26.05 -2.75 -26.61
C SER A 137 -25.25 -1.57 -27.16
N SER A 138 -23.94 -1.58 -26.91
CA SER A 138 -22.93 -1.01 -27.82
C SER A 138 -21.71 -1.93 -27.88
N ALA A 139 -21.47 -2.50 -29.06
CA ALA A 139 -20.26 -3.20 -29.50
C ALA A 139 -19.64 -4.27 -28.57
N GLY A 140 -20.15 -5.51 -28.63
CA GLY A 140 -19.33 -6.73 -28.55
C GLY A 140 -18.59 -7.06 -27.24
N VAL A 141 -18.77 -6.32 -26.15
CA VAL A 141 -18.19 -6.66 -24.85
C VAL A 141 -19.19 -7.54 -24.08
N PRO A 142 -18.83 -8.76 -23.65
CA PRO A 142 -19.66 -9.53 -22.74
C PRO A 142 -19.95 -8.70 -21.48
N ASN A 143 -21.23 -8.51 -21.15
CA ASN A 143 -21.65 -7.83 -19.91
C ASN A 143 -21.35 -8.76 -18.72
N LEU A 144 -20.09 -8.80 -18.31
CA LEU A 144 -19.64 -9.53 -17.13
C LEU A 144 -20.17 -8.86 -15.87
N PRO A 145 -20.74 -9.61 -14.91
CA PRO A 145 -21.15 -9.06 -13.62
C PRO A 145 -20.01 -8.27 -12.99
N PRO A 146 -20.25 -7.06 -12.46
CA PRO A 146 -19.21 -6.22 -11.85
C PRO A 146 -18.49 -6.94 -10.71
N THR A 147 -19.19 -7.87 -10.05
CA THR A 147 -18.69 -8.64 -8.93
C THR A 147 -19.02 -10.12 -9.05
N LYS A 148 -18.12 -10.97 -8.55
CA LYS A 148 -18.30 -12.42 -8.40
C LYS A 148 -18.08 -12.78 -6.93
N ASP A 149 -18.86 -13.70 -6.38
CA ASP A 149 -18.65 -14.19 -5.02
C ASP A 149 -17.69 -15.38 -5.02
N VAL A 150 -16.74 -15.37 -4.08
CA VAL A 150 -15.70 -16.42 -3.94
C VAL A 150 -15.61 -16.83 -2.49
N VAL A 151 -15.65 -18.13 -2.21
CA VAL A 151 -15.51 -18.65 -0.86
C VAL A 151 -14.04 -18.70 -0.45
N VAL A 152 -13.69 -18.07 0.67
CA VAL A 152 -12.35 -18.07 1.26
C VAL A 152 -12.44 -18.52 2.72
N ASN A 153 -11.86 -19.68 3.02
CA ASN A 153 -11.87 -20.29 4.36
C ASN A 153 -13.29 -20.31 4.99
N GLY A 154 -14.31 -20.66 4.19
CA GLY A 154 -15.71 -20.72 4.62
C GLY A 154 -16.45 -19.37 4.68
N VAL A 155 -15.80 -18.27 4.31
CA VAL A 155 -16.42 -16.93 4.24
C VAL A 155 -16.58 -16.49 2.79
N ILE A 156 -17.77 -16.02 2.42
CA ILE A 156 -18.02 -15.48 1.08
C ILE A 156 -17.37 -14.10 0.97
N VAL A 157 -16.46 -13.94 0.01
CA VAL A 157 -15.76 -12.70 -0.32
C VAL A 157 -16.16 -12.28 -1.73
N LYS A 158 -16.74 -11.09 -1.84
CA LYS A 158 -17.11 -10.48 -3.11
C LYS A 158 -15.86 -9.91 -3.79
N VAL A 159 -15.54 -10.40 -5.00
CA VAL A 159 -14.43 -9.90 -5.82
C VAL A 159 -14.93 -9.05 -6.97
N LYS A 160 -14.18 -8.01 -7.35
CA LYS A 160 -14.55 -7.09 -8.44
C LYS A 160 -13.86 -7.46 -9.75
N TYR A 161 -14.52 -7.21 -10.87
CA TYR A 161 -13.90 -7.28 -12.19
C TYR A 161 -12.93 -6.11 -12.41
N CYS A 162 -11.82 -6.36 -13.09
CA CYS A 162 -10.89 -5.32 -13.55
C CYS A 162 -10.93 -5.24 -15.07
N GLN A 163 -11.54 -4.18 -15.60
CA GLN A 163 -11.60 -3.95 -17.05
C GLN A 163 -10.20 -3.81 -17.65
N THR A 164 -9.31 -3.06 -17.01
CA THR A 164 -7.93 -2.82 -17.47
C THR A 164 -7.08 -4.09 -17.61
N CYS A 165 -7.24 -5.04 -16.69
CA CYS A 165 -6.50 -6.30 -16.69
C CYS A 165 -7.31 -7.49 -17.24
N MET A 166 -8.57 -7.26 -17.59
CA MET A 166 -9.55 -8.23 -18.09
C MET A 166 -9.67 -9.49 -17.21
N LEU A 167 -9.72 -9.32 -15.89
CA LEU A 167 -9.79 -10.44 -14.94
C LEU A 167 -10.68 -10.10 -13.73
N TYR A 168 -11.34 -11.11 -13.18
CA TYR A 168 -11.87 -11.02 -11.82
C TYR A 168 -10.70 -11.01 -10.84
N ARG A 169 -10.60 -9.95 -10.03
CA ARG A 169 -9.48 -9.76 -9.10
C ARG A 169 -9.51 -10.90 -8.08
N PRO A 170 -8.46 -11.73 -7.94
CA PRO A 170 -8.44 -12.74 -6.89
C PRO A 170 -8.62 -12.12 -5.50
N PRO A 171 -9.04 -12.89 -4.48
CA PRO A 171 -9.17 -12.35 -3.13
C PRO A 171 -7.90 -11.61 -2.66
N ARG A 172 -8.09 -10.45 -2.02
CA ARG A 172 -7.03 -9.51 -1.59
C ARG A 172 -6.23 -8.86 -2.74
N CYS A 173 -6.64 -9.01 -3.99
CA CYS A 173 -6.03 -8.32 -5.13
C CYS A 173 -6.73 -7.00 -5.41
N SER A 174 -5.96 -5.94 -5.64
CA SER A 174 -6.47 -4.64 -6.07
C SER A 174 -5.70 -4.13 -7.28
N HIS A 175 -6.39 -3.35 -8.13
CA HIS A 175 -5.75 -2.66 -9.24
C HIS A 175 -5.16 -1.34 -8.73
N CYS A 176 -3.86 -1.14 -8.93
CA CYS A 176 -3.22 0.14 -8.70
C CYS A 176 -3.19 0.92 -10.02
N SER A 177 -3.90 2.05 -10.08
CA SER A 177 -3.94 2.91 -11.26
C SER A 177 -2.58 3.55 -11.58
N ILE A 178 -1.79 3.87 -10.55
CA ILE A 178 -0.45 4.46 -10.70
C ILE A 178 0.49 3.48 -11.42
N CYS A 179 0.63 2.27 -10.89
CA CYS A 179 1.45 1.23 -11.52
C CYS A 179 0.76 0.61 -12.76
N ASN A 180 -0.55 0.82 -12.93
CA ASN A 180 -1.39 0.24 -13.96
C ASN A 180 -1.31 -1.31 -13.96
N ASN A 181 -1.50 -1.93 -12.80
CA ASN A 181 -1.51 -3.39 -12.65
C ASN A 181 -2.41 -3.85 -11.50
N CYS A 182 -2.96 -5.06 -11.64
CA CYS A 182 -3.49 -5.82 -10.51
C CYS A 182 -2.33 -6.43 -9.71
N VAL A 183 -2.34 -6.22 -8.39
CA VAL A 183 -1.30 -6.70 -7.46
C VAL A 183 -1.94 -7.62 -6.42
N GLU A 184 -1.38 -8.81 -6.26
CA GLU A 184 -1.81 -9.81 -5.30
C GLU A 184 -1.48 -9.39 -3.85
N ARG A 185 -2.44 -9.58 -2.93
CA ARG A 185 -2.36 -9.11 -1.53
C ARG A 185 -1.89 -7.65 -1.50
N PHE A 186 -2.58 -6.81 -2.27
CA PHE A 186 -2.24 -5.39 -2.41
C PHE A 186 -2.36 -4.70 -1.05
N ASP A 187 -1.30 -4.03 -0.64
CA ASP A 187 -1.30 -3.27 0.60
C ASP A 187 -1.50 -1.78 0.33
N HIS A 188 -0.58 -1.16 -0.43
CA HIS A 188 -0.67 0.22 -0.88
C HIS A 188 0.35 0.49 -1.99
N HIS A 189 0.23 1.64 -2.67
CA HIS A 189 1.33 2.19 -3.47
C HIS A 189 2.17 3.13 -2.60
N CYS A 190 3.45 2.85 -2.45
CA CYS A 190 4.32 3.62 -1.57
C CYS A 190 5.19 4.59 -2.39
N PRO A 191 5.00 5.92 -2.24
CA PRO A 191 5.79 6.89 -2.99
C PRO A 191 7.26 6.89 -2.56
N TRP A 192 7.59 6.56 -1.31
CA TRP A 192 8.96 6.56 -0.78
C TRP A 192 9.84 5.46 -1.38
N VAL A 193 9.26 4.31 -1.68
CA VAL A 193 9.96 3.19 -2.36
C VAL A 193 9.70 3.21 -3.87
N GLY A 194 8.75 4.03 -4.33
CA GLY A 194 8.39 4.20 -5.74
C GLY A 194 7.74 2.97 -6.38
N GLN A 195 7.05 2.12 -5.59
CA GLN A 195 6.50 0.83 -6.03
C GLN A 195 5.28 0.43 -5.17
N CYS A 196 4.42 -0.43 -5.72
CA CYS A 196 3.38 -1.10 -4.95
C CYS A 196 3.98 -2.01 -3.87
N ILE A 197 3.38 -2.01 -2.69
CA ILE A 197 3.61 -3.01 -1.66
C ILE A 197 2.54 -4.08 -1.79
N GLY A 198 2.97 -5.33 -1.93
CA GLY A 198 2.10 -6.49 -2.11
C GLY A 198 2.74 -7.78 -1.63
N LYS A 199 2.14 -8.92 -1.99
CA LYS A 199 2.51 -10.25 -1.48
C LYS A 199 4.00 -10.57 -1.49
N ARG A 200 4.73 -10.18 -2.54
CA ARG A 200 6.11 -10.63 -2.78
C ARG A 200 7.18 -9.72 -2.16
N ASN A 201 6.84 -8.47 -1.83
CA ASN A 201 7.77 -7.49 -1.27
C ASN A 201 7.37 -6.95 0.10
N TYR A 202 6.16 -7.24 0.61
CA TYR A 202 5.69 -6.78 1.92
C TYR A 202 6.65 -7.09 3.07
N ARG A 203 7.26 -8.29 3.09
CA ARG A 203 8.25 -8.66 4.13
C ARG A 203 9.44 -7.70 4.13
N PHE A 204 9.97 -7.36 2.95
CA PHE A 204 11.12 -6.47 2.84
C PHE A 204 10.73 -5.05 3.19
N PHE A 205 9.52 -4.61 2.82
CA PHE A 205 8.97 -3.33 3.22
C PHE A 205 8.91 -3.19 4.75
N PHE A 206 8.32 -4.18 5.44
CA PHE A 206 8.25 -4.13 6.90
C PHE A 206 9.65 -4.15 7.54
N MET A 207 10.55 -5.02 7.05
CA MET A 207 11.92 -5.07 7.56
C MET A 207 12.64 -3.74 7.32
N PHE A 208 12.43 -3.07 6.18
CA PHE A 208 12.97 -1.76 5.87
C PHE A 208 12.47 -0.70 6.86
N VAL A 209 11.16 -0.53 7.00
CA VAL A 209 10.60 0.51 7.89
C VAL A 209 11.02 0.28 9.36
N SER A 210 11.05 -0.98 9.80
CA SER A 210 11.51 -1.33 11.15
C SER A 210 13.02 -1.12 11.33
N SER A 211 13.87 -1.49 10.37
CA SER A 211 15.31 -1.21 10.43
C SER A 211 15.62 0.28 10.37
N THR A 212 14.88 1.06 9.57
CA THR A 212 14.98 2.52 9.53
C THR A 212 14.62 3.11 10.89
N THR A 213 13.57 2.60 11.55
CA THR A 213 13.20 3.01 12.92
C THR A 213 14.34 2.73 13.90
N ILE A 214 14.94 1.54 13.86
CA ILE A 214 16.09 1.18 14.70
C ILE A 214 17.28 2.10 14.40
N LEU A 215 17.56 2.40 13.13
CA LEU A 215 18.63 3.31 12.72
C LEU A 215 18.40 4.73 13.25
N CYS A 216 17.17 5.24 13.17
CA CYS A 216 16.80 6.54 13.76
C CYS A 216 17.03 6.56 15.27
N LEU A 217 16.55 5.54 15.99
CA LEU A 217 16.73 5.43 17.44
C LEU A 217 18.22 5.30 17.81
N TYR A 218 19.01 4.57 17.02
CA TYR A 218 20.44 4.42 17.21
C TYR A 218 21.15 5.79 17.14
N VAL A 219 20.93 6.52 16.05
CA VAL A 219 21.52 7.86 15.85
C VAL A 219 21.02 8.84 16.91
N PHE A 220 19.74 8.78 17.29
CA PHE A 220 19.16 9.60 18.36
C PHE A 220 19.88 9.37 19.71
N VAL A 221 19.96 8.11 20.15
CA VAL A 221 20.58 7.74 21.43
C VAL A 221 22.04 8.16 21.48
N PHE A 222 22.84 7.83 20.47
CA PHE A 222 24.27 8.14 20.50
C PHE A 222 24.57 9.63 20.30
N SER A 223 23.69 10.37 19.63
CA SER A 223 23.77 11.84 19.59
C SER A 223 23.48 12.44 20.98
N TRP A 224 22.50 11.90 21.72
CA TRP A 224 22.22 12.33 23.09
C TRP A 224 23.35 11.99 24.06
N VAL A 225 23.95 10.80 23.94
CA VAL A 225 25.16 10.42 24.69
C VAL A 225 26.28 11.43 24.47
N THR A 226 26.48 11.86 23.23
CA THR A 226 27.49 12.87 22.89
C THR A 226 27.21 14.21 23.56
N ILE A 227 25.96 14.68 23.54
CA ILE A 227 25.55 15.92 24.23
C ILE A 227 25.76 15.81 25.74
N LYS A 228 25.36 14.70 26.36
CA LYS A 228 25.57 14.44 27.80
C LYS A 228 27.05 14.45 28.18
N LYS A 229 27.91 13.86 27.35
CA LYS A 229 29.37 13.89 27.55
C LYS A 229 29.94 15.31 27.46
N ILE A 230 29.49 16.10 26.49
CA ILE A 230 29.90 17.51 26.36
C ILE A 230 29.45 18.32 27.59
N MET A 231 28.22 18.12 28.07
CA MET A 231 27.75 18.79 29.28
C MET A 231 28.63 18.47 30.49
N ALA A 232 29.06 17.22 30.65
CA ALA A 232 29.92 16.79 31.75
C ALA A 232 31.38 17.26 31.59
N GLU A 233 31.92 17.27 30.37
CA GLU A 233 33.31 17.68 30.09
C GLU A 233 33.52 19.19 30.31
N TYR A 234 32.54 20.00 29.92
CA TYR A 234 32.62 21.46 29.98
C TYR A 234 31.80 22.09 31.12
N ASP A 235 31.25 21.26 32.02
CA ASP A 235 30.35 21.66 33.10
C ASP A 235 29.32 22.72 32.67
N CYS A 236 28.61 22.43 31.56
CA CYS A 236 27.73 23.39 30.92
C CYS A 236 26.31 22.88 30.74
N ASN A 237 25.36 23.81 30.67
CA ASN A 237 23.96 23.49 30.42
C ASN A 237 23.70 22.93 29.00
N LEU A 238 22.49 22.40 28.78
CA LEU A 238 22.09 21.75 27.53
C LEU A 238 22.22 22.67 26.30
N TRP A 239 21.81 23.92 26.43
CA TRP A 239 21.89 24.91 25.35
C TRP A 239 23.34 25.15 24.91
N SER A 240 24.24 25.33 25.88
CA SER A 240 25.67 25.49 25.62
C SER A 240 26.29 24.26 24.98
N ALA A 241 25.83 23.05 25.33
CA ALA A 241 26.28 21.82 24.72
C ALA A 241 25.82 21.69 23.25
N PHE A 242 24.60 22.12 22.92
CA PHE A 242 24.15 22.19 21.53
C PHE A 242 24.92 23.21 20.71
N LEU A 243 25.27 24.38 21.26
CA LEU A 243 26.12 25.34 20.56
C LEU A 243 27.54 24.80 20.30
N LYS A 244 28.05 23.93 21.19
CA LYS A 244 29.34 23.25 20.99
C LYS A 244 29.27 22.08 20.00
N SER A 245 28.11 21.43 19.85
CA SER A 245 27.88 20.35 18.87
C SER A 245 26.55 20.53 18.14
N PRO A 246 26.45 21.52 17.23
CA PRO A 246 25.19 21.84 16.57
C PRO A 246 24.69 20.69 15.70
N VAL A 247 25.61 19.93 15.08
CA VAL A 247 25.26 18.75 14.27
C VAL A 247 24.56 17.67 15.11
N SER A 248 25.03 17.40 16.33
CA SER A 248 24.34 16.46 17.23
C SER A 248 22.93 16.94 17.57
N GLY A 249 22.74 18.24 17.81
CA GLY A 249 21.42 18.83 18.04
C GLY A 249 20.48 18.68 16.83
N ILE A 250 20.97 18.98 15.62
CA ILE A 250 20.21 18.80 14.38
C ILE A 250 19.84 17.33 14.17
N LEU A 251 20.77 16.40 14.40
CA LEU A 251 20.52 14.97 14.29
C LEU A 251 19.48 14.49 15.31
N ILE A 252 19.52 14.97 16.56
CA ILE A 252 18.51 14.66 17.58
C ILE A 252 17.13 15.10 17.13
N LEU A 253 16.98 16.35 16.67
CA LEU A 253 15.71 16.87 16.18
C LEU A 253 15.21 16.08 14.97
N TYR A 254 16.09 15.86 13.99
CA TYR A 254 15.76 15.12 12.77
C TYR A 254 15.31 13.68 13.08
N THR A 255 16.06 12.97 13.91
CA THR A 255 15.76 11.57 14.26
C THR A 255 14.53 11.47 15.15
N PHE A 256 14.28 12.43 16.04
CA PHE A 256 13.04 12.49 16.83
C PHE A 256 11.80 12.62 15.92
N MET A 257 11.82 13.60 15.02
CA MET A 257 10.72 13.82 14.08
C MET A 257 10.52 12.60 13.18
N THR A 258 11.61 12.07 12.60
CA THR A 258 11.55 10.91 11.70
C THR A 258 11.06 9.67 12.42
N ALA A 259 11.56 9.39 13.64
CA ALA A 259 11.17 8.22 14.45
C ALA A 259 9.68 8.20 14.77
N TRP A 260 9.03 9.35 14.93
CA TRP A 260 7.58 9.40 15.12
C TRP A 260 6.83 8.85 13.89
N PHE A 261 7.23 9.27 12.69
CA PHE A 261 6.61 8.80 11.44
C PHE A 261 6.95 7.34 11.14
N VAL A 262 8.24 6.97 11.12
CA VAL A 262 8.65 5.60 10.75
C VAL A 262 8.35 4.59 11.86
N GLY A 263 8.44 5.01 13.12
CA GLY A 263 8.10 4.17 14.27
C GLY A 263 6.59 3.95 14.38
N GLY A 264 5.78 4.99 14.18
CA GLY A 264 4.33 4.86 14.09
C GLY A 264 3.90 3.92 12.96
N LEU A 265 4.53 4.04 11.79
CA LEU A 265 4.30 3.14 10.66
C LEU A 265 4.71 1.69 10.98
N THR A 266 5.84 1.49 11.68
CA THR A 266 6.28 0.16 12.14
C THR A 266 5.25 -0.48 13.06
N VAL A 267 4.77 0.24 14.07
CA VAL A 267 3.76 -0.25 15.02
C VAL A 267 2.45 -0.58 14.30
N PHE A 268 2.01 0.28 13.39
CA PHE A 268 0.81 0.06 12.59
C PHE A 268 0.91 -1.20 11.74
N HIS A 269 2.00 -1.39 11.00
CA HIS A 269 2.17 -2.61 10.21
C HIS A 269 2.39 -3.85 11.05
N LEU A 270 2.95 -3.73 12.26
CA LEU A 270 3.02 -4.84 13.20
C LEU A 270 1.61 -5.28 13.61
N TYR A 271 0.70 -4.34 13.91
CA TYR A 271 -0.71 -4.64 14.15
C TYR A 271 -1.36 -5.37 12.95
N LEU A 272 -1.13 -4.90 11.73
CA LEU A 272 -1.65 -5.54 10.51
C LEU A 272 -1.11 -6.96 10.31
N ILE A 273 0.17 -7.20 10.62
CA ILE A 273 0.76 -8.55 10.61
C ILE A 273 0.08 -9.42 11.67
N CYS A 274 -0.03 -8.96 12.91
CA CYS A 274 -0.64 -9.70 14.01
C CYS A 274 -2.09 -10.09 13.70
N THR A 275 -2.82 -9.25 12.97
CA THR A 275 -4.23 -9.46 12.60
C THR A 275 -4.44 -10.06 11.20
N ASN A 276 -3.38 -10.34 10.44
CA ASN A 276 -3.38 -10.79 9.04
C ASN A 276 -4.24 -9.92 8.10
N GLN A 277 -4.07 -8.62 8.19
CA GLN A 277 -4.74 -7.64 7.33
C GLN A 277 -3.70 -6.90 6.48
N THR A 278 -4.13 -6.40 5.33
CA THR A 278 -3.41 -5.38 4.58
C THR A 278 -3.91 -3.99 5.00
N THR A 279 -3.12 -2.97 4.73
CA THR A 279 -3.53 -1.57 4.89
C THR A 279 -4.82 -1.30 4.11
N TYR A 280 -4.90 -1.79 2.87
CA TYR A 280 -6.09 -1.66 2.03
C TYR A 280 -7.34 -2.30 2.66
N GLU A 281 -7.22 -3.51 3.21
CA GLU A 281 -8.34 -4.18 3.90
C GLU A 281 -8.78 -3.42 5.15
N ASN A 282 -7.82 -2.96 5.96
CA ASN A 282 -8.10 -2.22 7.19
C ASN A 282 -8.79 -0.88 6.94
N PHE A 283 -8.48 -0.19 5.83
CA PHE A 283 -9.10 1.09 5.51
C PHE A 283 -10.40 0.97 4.69
N ARG A 284 -10.46 0.04 3.72
CA ARG A 284 -11.57 -0.02 2.74
C ARG A 284 -12.62 -1.08 3.08
N TYR A 285 -12.18 -2.23 3.60
CA TYR A 285 -13.03 -3.40 3.76
C TYR A 285 -13.42 -3.70 5.21
N ARG A 286 -12.94 -2.89 6.17
CA ARG A 286 -13.04 -3.07 7.63
C ARG A 286 -13.89 -4.28 8.00
N TYR A 287 -13.25 -5.29 8.58
CA TYR A 287 -13.91 -6.51 9.04
C TYR A 287 -14.92 -6.26 10.20
N ASP A 288 -15.44 -5.05 10.34
CA ASP A 288 -16.49 -4.66 11.26
C ASP A 288 -17.68 -5.60 11.01
N SER A 289 -18.07 -6.35 12.04
CA SER A 289 -19.09 -7.41 12.04
C SER A 289 -18.81 -8.73 11.28
N LYS A 290 -17.69 -8.86 10.55
CA LYS A 290 -17.33 -10.12 9.85
C LYS A 290 -15.99 -10.69 10.36
N ARG A 291 -15.93 -12.00 10.60
CA ARG A 291 -14.66 -12.67 10.97
C ARG A 291 -13.62 -12.50 9.86
N ASN A 292 -12.40 -12.02 10.19
CA ASN A 292 -11.29 -12.00 9.23
C ASN A 292 -10.94 -13.45 8.82
N PRO A 293 -11.19 -13.86 7.56
CA PRO A 293 -10.95 -15.25 7.13
C PRO A 293 -9.46 -15.59 7.02
N TYR A 294 -8.57 -14.61 7.04
CA TYR A 294 -7.12 -14.82 6.92
C TYR A 294 -6.40 -14.89 8.26
N ASN A 295 -7.04 -14.43 9.35
CA ASN A 295 -6.40 -14.42 10.66
C ASN A 295 -6.31 -15.84 11.25
N ARG A 296 -5.08 -16.34 11.44
CA ARG A 296 -4.78 -17.66 12.02
C ARG A 296 -4.13 -17.58 13.41
N GLY A 297 -4.20 -16.41 14.04
CA GLY A 297 -3.53 -16.12 15.30
C GLY A 297 -2.17 -15.43 15.10
N CYS A 298 -1.81 -14.58 16.07
CA CYS A 298 -0.66 -13.68 15.99
C CYS A 298 0.64 -14.38 15.58
N VAL A 299 1.00 -15.47 16.29
CA VAL A 299 2.24 -16.23 16.02
C VAL A 299 2.26 -16.79 14.60
N HIS A 300 1.17 -17.44 14.16
CA HIS A 300 1.09 -18.01 12.81
C HIS A 300 1.21 -16.93 11.74
N ASN A 301 0.55 -15.79 11.94
CA ASN A 301 0.58 -14.68 10.99
C ASN A 301 1.98 -14.05 10.88
N VAL A 302 2.67 -13.88 12.03
CA VAL A 302 4.07 -13.40 12.07
C VAL A 302 4.98 -14.40 11.35
N CYS A 303 4.88 -15.70 11.66
CA CYS A 303 5.64 -16.75 10.98
C CYS A 303 5.36 -16.77 9.46
N GLU A 304 4.12 -16.56 9.04
CA GLU A 304 3.77 -16.47 7.61
C GLU A 304 4.53 -15.34 6.92
N VAL A 305 4.70 -14.18 7.56
CA VAL A 305 5.39 -13.03 6.94
C VAL A 305 6.91 -13.25 6.88
N PHE A 306 7.52 -13.67 7.99
CA PHE A 306 8.98 -13.72 8.09
C PHE A 306 9.59 -15.05 7.67
N LEU A 307 8.92 -16.17 7.98
CA LEU A 307 9.48 -17.53 7.84
C LEU A 307 8.98 -18.27 6.60
N SER A 308 7.92 -17.78 5.92
CA SER A 308 7.44 -18.43 4.70
C SER A 308 8.39 -18.22 3.51
N LYS A 309 8.31 -19.15 2.55
CA LYS A 309 8.99 -18.99 1.26
C LYS A 309 8.33 -17.87 0.46
N ILE A 310 9.14 -16.98 -0.11
CA ILE A 310 8.63 -15.97 -1.05
C ILE A 310 8.03 -16.73 -2.26
N PRO A 311 6.77 -16.46 -2.65
CA PRO A 311 6.15 -17.09 -3.81
C PRO A 311 6.98 -16.88 -5.09
N LYS A 312 6.68 -17.60 -6.19
CA LYS A 312 7.25 -17.28 -7.52
C LYS A 312 6.48 -16.13 -8.18
N SER A 313 7.10 -15.42 -9.12
CA SER A 313 6.39 -14.38 -9.87
C SER A 313 5.39 -15.07 -10.79
N LYS A 314 4.21 -14.49 -10.97
CA LYS A 314 3.22 -14.99 -11.95
C LYS A 314 3.56 -14.55 -13.38
N SER A 315 4.49 -13.61 -13.55
CA SER A 315 4.95 -13.12 -14.85
C SER A 315 6.41 -13.47 -15.06
N ASN A 316 6.74 -14.15 -16.14
CA ASN A 316 8.12 -14.30 -16.58
C ASN A 316 8.50 -13.13 -17.50
N PHE A 317 8.97 -12.03 -16.93
CA PHE A 317 9.28 -10.81 -17.68
C PHE A 317 10.35 -10.98 -18.76
N ARG A 318 11.14 -12.06 -18.69
CA ARG A 318 12.21 -12.37 -19.64
C ARG A 318 11.81 -13.46 -20.63
N GLU A 319 10.57 -13.91 -20.62
CA GLU A 319 10.06 -14.82 -21.65
C GLU A 319 10.04 -14.13 -23.02
N MET A 320 10.29 -14.90 -24.09
CA MET A 320 10.15 -14.41 -25.46
C MET A 320 8.69 -14.52 -25.88
N VAL A 321 8.17 -13.47 -26.50
CA VAL A 321 6.84 -13.43 -27.09
C VAL A 321 6.95 -12.96 -28.52
N LYS A 322 6.19 -13.62 -29.41
CA LYS A 322 6.03 -13.19 -30.79
C LYS A 322 5.07 -12.01 -30.81
N VAL A 323 5.52 -10.90 -31.38
CA VAL A 323 4.71 -9.69 -31.53
C VAL A 323 4.71 -9.31 -32.99
N ASP A 324 3.52 -9.14 -33.56
CA ASP A 324 3.34 -8.71 -34.94
C ASP A 324 3.95 -7.32 -35.10
N SER A 325 4.83 -7.14 -36.09
CA SER A 325 5.58 -5.90 -36.30
C SER A 325 4.68 -4.64 -36.41
N SER A 326 3.44 -4.79 -36.84
CA SER A 326 2.43 -3.72 -36.90
C SER A 326 2.04 -3.17 -35.51
N SER A 327 2.01 -4.02 -34.48
CA SER A 327 1.62 -3.65 -33.12
C SER A 327 2.73 -2.92 -32.34
N LEU A 328 3.98 -3.14 -32.70
CA LEU A 328 5.15 -2.43 -32.16
C LEU A 328 5.20 -0.97 -32.62
N PHE A 329 4.89 -0.71 -33.90
CA PHE A 329 4.88 0.65 -34.47
C PHE A 329 3.78 1.55 -33.88
N GLY A 330 2.60 1.00 -33.57
CA GLY A 330 1.50 1.74 -32.95
C GLY A 330 1.83 2.25 -31.54
N SER A 331 2.64 1.49 -30.78
CA SER A 331 3.05 1.86 -29.42
C SER A 331 4.11 2.96 -29.38
N THR A 332 4.90 3.13 -30.43
CA THR A 332 5.90 4.21 -30.56
C THR A 332 5.30 5.54 -31.03
N MET A 333 4.20 5.53 -31.80
CA MET A 333 3.58 6.75 -32.32
C MET A 333 2.74 7.51 -31.28
N SER A 334 2.28 6.86 -30.20
CA SER A 334 1.59 7.56 -29.11
C SER A 334 2.52 8.42 -28.23
N LEU A 335 3.84 8.40 -28.49
CA LEU A 335 4.83 9.28 -27.86
C LEU A 335 5.18 10.52 -28.71
N ALA A 336 4.65 10.62 -29.93
CA ALA A 336 4.85 11.79 -30.79
C ALA A 336 3.76 12.83 -30.51
N ARG A 337 4.16 13.86 -29.78
CA ARG A 337 3.42 15.09 -29.48
C ARG A 337 2.77 15.67 -30.77
N PRO A 338 1.45 15.91 -30.82
CA PRO A 338 0.89 16.68 -31.93
C PRO A 338 1.32 18.14 -31.74
N MET A 339 2.04 18.68 -32.73
CA MET A 339 2.32 20.12 -32.79
C MET A 339 1.00 20.85 -33.01
N SER A 340 0.67 21.79 -32.12
CA SER A 340 -0.44 22.74 -32.27
C SER A 340 0.15 24.15 -32.42
N PRO A 341 -0.39 25.00 -33.32
CA PRO A 341 0.10 26.37 -33.50
C PRO A 341 -0.36 27.31 -32.38
N ASN A 342 0.51 28.28 -32.07
CA ASN A 342 0.41 29.31 -31.05
C ASN A 342 -0.86 30.18 -31.16
N ILE A 343 -1.72 30.18 -30.13
CA ILE A 343 -2.56 31.32 -29.74
C ILE A 343 -2.62 31.36 -28.20
N GLY A 344 -2.36 32.53 -27.62
CA GLY A 344 -2.15 32.71 -26.20
C GLY A 344 -3.40 32.94 -25.33
N LYS A 345 -3.13 32.82 -24.02
CA LYS A 345 -3.82 33.32 -22.81
C LYS A 345 -4.85 32.44 -22.08
N LYS A 346 -4.58 32.35 -20.76
CA LYS A 346 -5.43 32.29 -19.55
C LYS A 346 -5.88 30.94 -18.98
N SER A 347 -5.24 30.62 -17.84
CA SER A 347 -5.76 30.29 -16.50
C SER A 347 -6.77 29.15 -16.29
N PHE A 348 -6.36 28.27 -15.36
CA PHE A 348 -7.14 27.59 -14.30
C PHE A 348 -8.29 26.65 -14.69
N ASP A 349 -8.39 25.57 -13.89
CA ASP A 349 -9.49 24.58 -13.80
C ASP A 349 -9.54 23.42 -14.82
N ILE A 350 -8.56 22.51 -14.74
CA ILE A 350 -8.66 21.13 -15.26
C ILE A 350 -8.08 20.13 -14.23
N GLU A 351 -8.43 20.28 -12.95
CA GLU A 351 -8.12 19.25 -11.92
C GLU A 351 -9.36 18.78 -11.15
N THR A 352 -10.44 19.56 -11.18
CA THR A 352 -11.69 19.27 -10.46
C THR A 352 -12.53 18.17 -11.12
N GLY A 353 -12.53 18.08 -12.46
CA GLY A 353 -13.34 17.10 -13.21
C GLY A 353 -12.90 15.64 -13.04
N LYS A 354 -11.59 15.38 -12.86
CA LYS A 354 -11.09 14.02 -12.58
C LYS A 354 -11.38 13.57 -11.14
N ARG A 355 -11.49 14.50 -10.18
CA ARG A 355 -11.87 14.16 -8.80
C ARG A 355 -13.38 13.90 -8.69
N GLN A 356 -14.21 14.66 -9.41
CA GLN A 356 -15.67 14.44 -9.40
C GLN A 356 -16.12 13.12 -10.06
N ALA A 357 -15.46 12.67 -11.13
CA ALA A 357 -15.75 11.37 -11.74
C ALA A 357 -15.35 10.18 -10.83
N VAL A 358 -14.26 10.32 -10.07
CA VAL A 358 -13.79 9.29 -9.12
C VAL A 358 -14.67 9.24 -7.87
N VAL A 359 -15.17 10.39 -7.40
CA VAL A 359 -16.13 10.43 -6.29
C VAL A 359 -17.47 9.80 -6.68
N ALA A 360 -17.88 9.86 -7.95
CA ALA A 360 -19.09 9.19 -8.43
C ALA A 360 -18.96 7.65 -8.42
N GLU A 361 -17.81 7.11 -8.88
CA GLU A 361 -17.51 5.68 -8.76
C GLU A 361 -17.38 5.21 -7.29
N ASP A 362 -16.91 6.08 -6.39
CA ASP A 362 -16.78 5.81 -4.96
C ASP A 362 -18.10 5.89 -4.18
N PHE A 363 -19.12 6.61 -4.69
CA PHE A 363 -20.44 6.74 -4.04
C PHE A 363 -21.37 5.57 -4.39
N GLU A 364 -21.25 4.98 -5.58
CA GLU A 364 -21.93 3.73 -5.94
C GLU A 364 -21.48 2.53 -5.07
N ASP A 365 -20.24 2.59 -4.56
CA ASP A 365 -19.69 1.60 -3.61
C ASP A 365 -20.40 1.61 -2.24
N ILE A 366 -21.11 2.69 -1.89
CA ILE A 366 -21.91 2.83 -0.67
C ILE A 366 -23.36 2.40 -0.92
N HIS A 367 -23.97 2.84 -2.03
CA HIS A 367 -25.36 2.51 -2.36
C HIS A 367 -25.57 1.01 -2.61
N SER A 368 -24.64 0.36 -3.30
CA SER A 368 -24.72 -1.09 -3.56
C SER A 368 -24.65 -1.96 -2.30
N GLN A 369 -24.19 -1.42 -1.17
CA GLN A 369 -24.21 -2.11 0.13
C GLN A 369 -25.48 -1.85 0.94
N ILE A 370 -26.12 -0.69 0.77
CA ILE A 370 -27.39 -0.37 1.42
C ILE A 370 -28.54 -1.19 0.79
N ASP A 371 -28.51 -1.36 -0.53
CA ASP A 371 -29.55 -2.14 -1.24
C ASP A 371 -29.44 -3.65 -0.96
N SER A 372 -28.26 -4.16 -0.57
CA SER A 372 -28.08 -5.55 -0.15
C SER A 372 -28.59 -5.83 1.27
N VAL A 373 -28.92 -4.80 2.06
CA VAL A 373 -29.47 -4.92 3.42
C VAL A 373 -31.00 -4.74 3.44
N GLY A 374 -31.57 -4.10 2.42
CA GLY A 374 -33.01 -3.79 2.36
C GLY A 374 -33.94 -4.92 1.87
N GLY A 375 -33.38 -6.04 1.40
CA GLY A 375 -34.15 -7.14 0.79
C GLY A 375 -34.26 -8.38 1.66
N LEU A 376 -34.93 -8.31 2.81
CA LEU A 376 -35.45 -9.50 3.50
C LEU A 376 -36.83 -9.18 4.08
N GLU A 377 -37.84 -9.55 3.30
CA GLU A 377 -39.24 -9.44 3.66
C GLU A 377 -39.58 -10.30 4.88
N ARG A 378 -40.47 -9.71 5.66
CA ARG A 378 -41.12 -10.13 6.89
C ARG A 378 -41.93 -11.42 6.66
N CYS A 379 -41.66 -12.48 7.42
CA CYS A 379 -42.64 -13.53 7.68
C CYS A 379 -42.68 -13.84 9.18
N GLY A 380 -43.76 -13.42 9.84
CA GLY A 380 -44.00 -13.70 11.25
C GLY A 380 -44.73 -15.04 11.44
N THR A 381 -44.46 -15.73 12.55
CA THR A 381 -45.46 -16.26 13.51
C THR A 381 -44.79 -17.04 14.65
N GLN A 382 -44.93 -16.49 15.87
CA GLN A 382 -45.07 -17.06 17.22
C GLN A 382 -44.18 -18.19 17.81
N PRO A 383 -44.09 -18.26 19.17
CA PRO A 383 -42.94 -18.80 19.89
C PRO A 383 -43.18 -20.20 20.49
N ARG A 384 -42.09 -20.92 20.80
CA ARG A 384 -42.13 -22.10 21.67
C ARG A 384 -41.04 -22.09 22.75
N HIS A 385 -41.55 -22.02 23.98
CA HIS A 385 -41.17 -22.76 25.19
C HIS A 385 -39.72 -22.78 25.71
N ILE A 386 -39.62 -22.12 26.86
CA ILE A 386 -38.75 -22.35 28.03
C ILE A 386 -38.60 -23.86 28.33
N ILE A 387 -37.35 -24.32 28.49
CA ILE A 387 -36.95 -25.22 29.59
C ILE A 387 -35.60 -24.75 30.15
N GLN A 388 -35.62 -24.62 31.47
CA GLN A 388 -34.65 -24.14 32.44
C GLN A 388 -33.63 -25.23 32.80
N CYS A 389 -32.39 -24.84 33.04
CA CYS A 389 -31.58 -25.46 34.10
C CYS A 389 -30.63 -24.41 34.71
N GLU A 390 -30.87 -24.17 36.00
CA GLU A 390 -30.08 -23.45 37.00
C GLU A 390 -28.58 -23.79 36.94
N ASN A 391 -27.63 -22.92 37.32
CA ASN A 391 -27.46 -22.44 38.68
C ASN A 391 -26.43 -21.31 38.76
N SER A 392 -26.83 -20.22 39.45
CA SER A 392 -26.12 -19.41 40.47
C SER A 392 -24.62 -19.08 40.31
N ASN A 393 -24.09 -17.92 40.68
CA ASN A 393 -24.56 -16.56 41.02
C ASN A 393 -23.25 -15.80 41.34
N TRP A 394 -23.02 -14.62 40.78
CA TRP A 394 -22.93 -13.38 41.57
C TRP A 394 -22.85 -12.15 40.65
N GLU A 395 -23.46 -11.10 41.16
CA GLU A 395 -23.90 -9.86 40.56
C GLU A 395 -22.76 -8.87 40.29
N ILE A 396 -22.97 -7.95 39.33
CA ILE A 396 -23.10 -6.49 39.52
C ILE A 396 -22.88 -5.79 38.15
N SER A 397 -23.92 -5.12 37.68
CA SER A 397 -23.90 -3.98 36.75
C SER A 397 -24.20 -2.70 37.56
N PRO A 398 -24.11 -1.45 37.03
CA PRO A 398 -23.74 -1.00 35.68
C PRO A 398 -22.84 0.28 35.62
N ASN A 399 -22.42 0.61 34.38
CA ASN A 399 -22.28 1.93 33.74
C ASN A 399 -21.77 3.16 34.53
N ILE A 400 -20.65 3.73 34.07
CA ILE A 400 -20.51 5.20 33.93
C ILE A 400 -19.88 5.52 32.57
N SER A 401 -20.67 6.15 31.72
CA SER A 401 -20.26 6.98 30.61
C SER A 401 -19.67 8.31 31.11
N VAL A 402 -18.72 8.86 30.35
CA VAL A 402 -18.22 10.25 30.40
C VAL A 402 -17.15 10.52 31.46
N MET A 403 -15.90 10.72 31.00
CA MET A 403 -15.05 11.82 31.47
C MET A 403 -13.94 12.09 30.44
N SER A 404 -14.27 12.99 29.51
CA SER A 404 -13.34 13.85 28.79
C SER A 404 -13.49 15.25 29.37
N ALA A 405 -12.58 15.67 30.25
CA ALA A 405 -12.28 17.05 30.65
C ALA A 405 -11.21 16.95 31.75
N GLU A 406 -9.94 17.08 31.36
CA GLU A 406 -9.16 18.31 31.52
C GLU A 406 -8.44 18.37 32.88
N PHE A 407 -7.15 18.08 32.78
CA PHE A 407 -6.12 18.59 33.67
C PHE A 407 -6.15 20.12 33.69
N ALA A 408 -6.66 20.71 34.76
CA ALA A 408 -6.27 22.04 35.22
C ALA A 408 -6.45 22.10 36.74
N ILE A 409 -5.37 21.78 37.44
CA ILE A 409 -5.20 22.03 38.87
C ILE A 409 -4.76 23.49 39.07
N GLU A 410 -5.28 24.08 40.15
CA GLU A 410 -4.81 25.27 40.89
C GLU A 410 -5.04 26.67 40.29
N GLN A 411 -5.92 27.47 40.90
CA GLN A 411 -5.64 28.25 42.11
C GLN A 411 -6.90 28.96 42.65
N GLY A 412 -7.02 29.06 43.98
CA GLY A 412 -7.47 30.32 44.61
C GLY A 412 -8.90 30.41 45.14
N PHE A 413 -9.09 29.94 46.37
CA PHE A 413 -10.16 30.29 47.30
C PHE A 413 -10.31 31.82 47.50
N LYS A 414 -11.54 32.36 47.45
CA LYS A 414 -12.16 33.18 48.52
C LYS A 414 -13.53 33.76 48.12
N ASP A 415 -14.54 33.46 48.94
CA ASP A 415 -15.82 34.14 49.05
C ASP A 415 -15.69 35.62 49.42
N ARG A 416 -16.57 36.47 48.86
CA ARG A 416 -17.50 37.36 49.62
C ARG A 416 -18.31 38.29 48.70
N GLU A 417 -19.62 38.04 48.69
CA GLU A 417 -20.72 38.97 49.02
C GLU A 417 -20.72 40.45 48.56
N LYS A 418 -21.87 40.82 47.94
CA LYS A 418 -22.66 42.08 48.00
C LYS A 418 -22.83 42.93 46.72
N VAL A 419 -24.02 42.75 46.11
CA VAL A 419 -25.15 43.72 45.99
C VAL A 419 -24.89 45.15 45.46
N CYS A 420 -25.67 45.49 44.41
CA CYS A 420 -26.13 46.82 43.91
C CYS A 420 -25.05 47.77 43.36
N LYS A 421 -25.21 48.50 42.23
CA LYS A 421 -26.38 49.26 41.75
C LYS A 421 -26.07 49.82 40.33
N LYS A 422 -27.10 49.83 39.48
CA LYS A 422 -27.54 50.86 38.49
C LYS A 422 -26.56 51.61 37.56
N GLY A 423 -27.02 51.71 36.30
CA GLY A 423 -26.86 52.85 35.37
C GLY A 423 -25.96 52.50 34.18
N HIS A 424 -26.38 52.56 32.91
CA HIS A 424 -27.52 53.17 32.23
C HIS A 424 -27.91 52.28 31.04
#